data_AF-A0AA42RIB1-F1
#
_entry.id   AF-A0AA42RIB1-F1
#
_cell.length_a   1.000
_cell.length_b   1.000
_cell.length_c   1.000
_cell.angle_alpha   90.00
_cell.angle_beta   90.00
_cell.angle_gamma   90.00
#
_symmetry.space_group_name_H-M   'P 1'
#
loop_
_entity.id
_entity.type
_entity.pdbx_description
1 polymer ?
#
loop_
_entity_poly.entity_id
_entity_poly.type
_entity_poly.pdbx_seq_one_letter_code
_entity_poly.pdbx_strand_id
1 'polypeptide(L)'
;EGFYYFDGLVWVKLSSGNTNPNFFYMPSIVLLTVPSDSRVIDTTNESYTFDKDTSVYTVKLHDLYKAQFTTPVIASSATASLSQIVLKANNYDYFVTYADNTVFTDIKVDDNGILTYKVTSNAIIRNGSFMNIVLKVR
;
A
#
# COMPACT_ATOMS: atom_id res chain seq x y z
N GLU A 1 33.32 8.70 1.72
CA GLU A 1 33.38 10.10 1.25
C GLU A 1 31.97 10.60 0.97
N GLY A 2 31.70 11.90 1.11
CA GLY A 2 30.42 12.50 0.79
C GLY A 2 30.65 13.85 0.11
N PHE A 3 29.74 14.26 -0.76
CA PHE A 3 29.80 15.58 -1.38
C PHE A 3 29.22 16.62 -0.40
N TYR A 4 29.89 17.76 -0.26
CA TYR A 4 29.48 18.87 0.60
C TYR A 4 29.63 20.17 -0.20
N TYR A 5 28.83 21.19 0.14
CA TYR A 5 29.06 22.56 -0.28
C TYR A 5 29.11 23.47 0.95
N PHE A 6 29.84 24.57 0.85
CA PHE A 6 29.96 25.56 1.92
C PHE A 6 28.97 26.70 1.64
N ASP A 7 28.06 26.97 2.59
CA ASP A 7 27.03 28.01 2.44
C ASP A 7 27.47 29.40 2.93
N GLY A 8 28.72 29.52 3.38
CA GLY A 8 29.27 30.73 3.97
C GLY A 8 29.37 30.68 5.50
N LEU A 9 28.73 29.71 6.16
CA LEU A 9 28.76 29.54 7.62
C LEU A 9 29.10 28.10 8.04
N VAL A 10 28.60 27.10 7.32
CA VAL A 10 28.78 25.69 7.64
C VAL A 10 28.98 24.83 6.38
N TRP A 11 29.69 23.71 6.54
CA TRP A 11 29.75 22.68 5.51
C TRP A 11 28.44 21.90 5.51
N VAL A 12 27.59 22.17 4.51
CA VAL A 12 26.32 21.48 4.31
C VAL A 12 26.57 20.25 3.46
N LYS A 13 26.14 19.08 3.95
CA LYS A 13 26.19 17.84 3.16
C LYS A 13 25.27 18.00 1.95
N LEU A 14 25.81 17.81 0.75
CA LEU A 14 24.98 17.53 -0.41
C LEU A 14 24.37 16.16 -0.14
N SER A 15 23.14 16.14 0.38
CA SER A 15 22.33 14.94 0.21
C SER A 15 22.25 14.74 -1.29
N SER A 16 22.74 13.60 -1.78
CA SER A 16 22.30 13.11 -3.08
C SER A 16 20.79 13.05 -2.97
N GLY A 17 20.10 14.07 -3.48
CA GLY A 17 18.67 14.25 -3.28
C GLY A 17 17.99 12.90 -3.48
N ASN A 18 17.16 12.50 -2.51
CA ASN A 18 16.56 11.16 -2.44
C ASN A 18 16.30 10.63 -3.85
N THR A 19 17.14 9.70 -4.31
CA THR A 19 17.05 9.18 -5.68
C THR A 19 15.86 8.23 -5.83
N ASN A 20 15.18 7.92 -4.73
CA ASN A 20 13.93 7.18 -4.74
C ASN A 20 12.77 8.16 -4.90
N PRO A 21 11.77 7.84 -5.74
CA PRO A 21 10.57 8.65 -5.84
C PRO A 21 9.91 8.79 -4.47
N ASN A 22 9.56 10.03 -4.10
CA ASN A 22 8.96 10.33 -2.80
C ASN A 22 7.54 9.76 -2.65
N PHE A 23 6.94 9.24 -3.72
CA PHE A 23 5.67 8.54 -3.67
C PHE A 23 5.55 7.52 -4.80
N PHE A 24 4.64 6.58 -4.64
CA PHE A 24 4.25 5.61 -5.65
C PHE A 24 2.79 5.20 -5.44
N TYR A 25 2.16 4.69 -6.50
CA TYR A 25 0.87 4.01 -6.35
C TYR A 25 1.11 2.62 -5.79
N MET A 26 0.24 2.22 -4.85
CA MET A 26 0.13 0.83 -4.43
C MET A 26 -0.03 -0.04 -5.69
N PRO A 27 0.74 -1.14 -5.84
CA PRO A 27 0.53 -2.04 -6.95
C PRO A 27 -0.88 -2.63 -6.90
N SER A 28 -1.31 -3.22 -8.01
CA SER A 28 -2.62 -3.84 -8.09
C SER A 28 -2.85 -4.84 -6.97
N ILE A 29 -3.88 -4.60 -6.18
CA ILE A 29 -4.40 -5.49 -5.15
C ILE A 29 -5.88 -5.71 -5.37
N VAL A 30 -6.40 -6.81 -4.83
CA VAL A 30 -7.84 -7.09 -4.87
C VAL A 30 -8.48 -6.39 -3.69
N LEU A 31 -9.52 -5.62 -3.95
CA LEU A 31 -10.41 -5.13 -2.90
C LEU A 31 -11.59 -6.07 -2.83
N LEU A 32 -11.73 -6.72 -1.68
CA LEU A 32 -12.79 -7.68 -1.41
C LEU A 32 -14.15 -7.00 -1.42
N THR A 33 -15.10 -7.61 -2.14
CA THR A 33 -16.49 -7.15 -2.17
C THR A 33 -17.46 -8.20 -1.67
N VAL A 34 -16.97 -9.41 -1.40
CA VAL A 34 -17.74 -10.55 -0.92
C VAL A 34 -16.99 -11.26 0.21
N PRO A 35 -17.67 -11.68 1.29
CA PRO A 35 -17.01 -12.30 2.44
C PRO A 35 -16.57 -13.75 2.17
N SER A 36 -17.09 -14.38 1.10
CA SER A 36 -16.73 -15.73 0.68
C SER A 36 -15.55 -15.79 -0.30
N ASP A 37 -14.84 -14.67 -0.54
CA ASP A 37 -13.65 -14.68 -1.37
C ASP A 37 -12.58 -15.62 -0.80
N SER A 38 -11.85 -16.33 -1.67
CA SER A 38 -10.84 -17.29 -1.26
C SER A 38 -9.77 -16.67 -0.35
N ARG A 39 -9.47 -15.38 -0.52
CA ARG A 39 -8.48 -14.65 0.29
C ARG A 39 -8.93 -14.42 1.73
N VAL A 40 -10.24 -14.41 1.98
CA VAL A 40 -10.83 -14.21 3.32
C VAL A 40 -10.99 -15.55 4.03
N ILE A 41 -11.46 -16.57 3.30
CA ILE A 41 -11.72 -17.89 3.88
C ILE A 41 -10.44 -18.70 4.10
N ASP A 42 -9.36 -18.39 3.40
CA ASP A 42 -8.04 -18.97 3.63
C ASP A 42 -7.49 -18.47 4.98
N THR A 43 -7.52 -19.33 5.99
CA THR A 43 -7.08 -19.02 7.35
C THR A 43 -5.57 -18.80 7.46
N THR A 44 -4.80 -19.11 6.43
CA THR A 44 -3.36 -18.79 6.37
C THR A 44 -3.09 -17.39 5.83
N ASN A 45 -4.10 -16.74 5.25
CA ASN A 45 -4.00 -15.40 4.73
C ASN A 45 -4.31 -14.36 5.81
N GLU A 46 -3.27 -13.75 6.36
CA GLU A 46 -3.42 -12.69 7.36
C GLU A 46 -3.57 -11.29 6.76
N SER A 47 -3.46 -11.14 5.43
CA SER A 47 -3.49 -9.83 4.76
C SER A 47 -4.92 -9.35 4.46
N TYR A 48 -5.88 -10.26 4.49
CA TYR A 48 -7.27 -10.02 4.13
C TYR A 48 -8.18 -10.63 5.20
N THR A 49 -9.02 -9.81 5.84
CA THR A 49 -10.01 -10.32 6.80
C THR A 49 -11.36 -9.67 6.60
N PHE A 50 -12.40 -10.35 7.04
CA PHE A 50 -13.76 -9.82 7.11
C PHE A 50 -14.34 -10.08 8.50
N ASP A 51 -14.76 -9.02 9.19
CA ASP A 51 -15.51 -9.10 10.43
C ASP A 51 -17.00 -9.14 10.12
N LYS A 52 -17.62 -10.30 10.37
CA LYS A 52 -19.04 -10.55 10.11
C LYS A 52 -19.97 -9.71 10.98
N ASP A 53 -19.55 -9.35 12.20
CA ASP A 53 -20.40 -8.68 13.17
C ASP A 53 -20.49 -7.18 12.85
N THR A 54 -19.40 -6.60 12.33
CA THR A 54 -19.34 -5.18 11.94
C THR A 54 -19.46 -4.94 10.43
N SER A 55 -19.44 -6.01 9.61
CA SER A 55 -19.36 -5.99 8.15
C SER A 55 -18.16 -5.21 7.60
N VAL A 56 -17.03 -5.25 8.32
CA VAL A 56 -15.81 -4.53 7.95
C VAL A 56 -14.84 -5.46 7.23
N TYR A 57 -14.37 -5.02 6.07
CA TYR A 57 -13.23 -5.61 5.39
C TYR A 57 -11.95 -4.92 5.85
N THR A 58 -10.90 -5.71 6.06
CA THR A 58 -9.56 -5.23 6.39
C THR A 58 -8.57 -5.74 5.37
N VAL A 59 -7.71 -4.85 4.89
CA VAL A 59 -6.62 -5.14 3.97
C VAL A 59 -5.33 -4.57 4.51
N LYS A 60 -4.33 -5.41 4.79
CA LYS A 60 -3.00 -4.98 5.24
C LYS A 60 -2.16 -4.55 4.03
N LEU A 61 -2.31 -3.29 3.61
CA LEU A 61 -1.65 -2.74 2.41
C LEU A 61 -0.13 -2.87 2.48
N HIS A 62 0.47 -2.55 3.63
CA HIS A 62 1.94 -2.61 3.77
C HIS A 62 2.48 -4.04 3.64
N ASP A 63 1.79 -5.02 4.22
CA ASP A 63 2.19 -6.43 4.11
C ASP A 63 2.14 -6.93 2.67
N LEU A 64 1.06 -6.58 1.94
CA LEU A 64 0.92 -6.91 0.53
C LEU A 64 1.99 -6.24 -0.34
N TYR A 65 2.23 -4.95 -0.10
CA TYR A 65 3.27 -4.18 -0.78
C TYR A 65 4.65 -4.80 -0.54
N LYS A 66 4.99 -5.07 0.71
CA LYS A 66 6.24 -5.70 1.11
C LYS A 66 6.39 -7.05 0.42
N ALA A 67 5.38 -7.92 0.46
CA ALA A 67 5.43 -9.24 -0.15
C ALA A 67 5.70 -9.17 -1.66
N GLN A 68 5.03 -8.28 -2.39
CA GLN A 68 5.22 -8.10 -3.83
C GLN A 68 6.63 -7.58 -4.19
N PHE A 69 7.23 -6.75 -3.34
CA PHE A 69 8.55 -6.17 -3.57
C PHE A 69 9.71 -7.03 -3.05
N THR A 70 9.49 -7.85 -2.03
CA THR A 70 10.52 -8.77 -1.52
C THR A 70 10.49 -10.12 -2.23
N THR A 71 9.33 -10.52 -2.74
CA THR A 71 9.12 -11.81 -3.40
C THR A 71 8.42 -11.61 -4.75
N PRO A 72 9.03 -10.85 -5.69
CA PRO A 72 8.43 -10.66 -7.00
C PRO A 72 8.32 -12.01 -7.73
N VAL A 73 7.25 -12.17 -8.51
CA VAL A 73 6.99 -13.40 -9.28
C VAL A 73 8.15 -13.73 -10.23
N ILE A 74 8.77 -12.69 -10.80
CA ILE A 74 9.93 -12.82 -11.68
C ILE A 74 10.78 -11.54 -11.63
N ALA A 75 12.07 -11.68 -11.89
CA ALA A 75 13.00 -10.58 -12.07
C ALA A 75 13.81 -10.79 -13.36
N SER A 76 14.30 -9.71 -13.96
CA SER A 76 15.09 -9.76 -15.19
C SER A 76 16.46 -10.43 -15.02
N SER A 77 16.96 -10.51 -13.78
CA SER A 77 18.17 -11.26 -13.42
C SER A 77 18.08 -11.77 -11.99
N ALA A 78 18.90 -12.77 -11.65
CA ALA A 78 18.95 -13.35 -10.30
C ALA A 78 19.49 -12.37 -9.22
N THR A 79 20.13 -11.28 -9.62
CA THR A 79 20.69 -10.26 -8.72
C THR A 79 19.84 -9.00 -8.62
N ALA A 80 18.85 -8.83 -9.50
CA ALA A 80 17.92 -7.71 -9.44
C ALA A 80 16.98 -7.88 -8.24
N SER A 81 16.80 -6.81 -7.47
CA SER A 81 15.93 -6.80 -6.29
C SER A 81 15.14 -5.51 -6.22
N LEU A 82 13.93 -5.58 -5.65
CA LEU A 82 13.09 -4.44 -5.30
C LEU A 82 13.08 -4.17 -3.78
N SER A 83 13.72 -5.03 -2.98
CA SER A 83 13.65 -4.99 -1.51
C SER A 83 14.14 -3.68 -0.91
N GLN A 84 15.08 -2.99 -1.55
CA GLN A 84 15.58 -1.69 -1.08
C GLN A 84 14.55 -0.55 -1.13
N ILE A 85 13.41 -0.74 -1.83
CA ILE A 85 12.33 0.24 -1.92
C ILE A 85 11.43 0.16 -0.68
N VAL A 86 11.39 -1.00 -0.02
CA VAL A 86 10.49 -1.27 1.10
C VAL A 86 11.06 -0.69 2.40
N LEU A 87 10.31 0.23 2.99
CA LEU A 87 10.52 0.80 4.31
C LEU A 87 9.54 0.19 5.31
N LYS A 88 9.67 0.55 6.59
CA LYS A 88 8.67 0.21 7.62
C LYS A 88 7.33 0.90 7.32
N ALA A 89 6.22 0.30 7.74
CA ALA A 89 4.88 0.82 7.46
C ALA A 89 4.71 2.29 7.86
N ASN A 90 5.13 2.62 9.09
CA ASN A 90 5.04 3.98 9.64
C ASN A 90 6.03 5.00 9.05
N ASN A 91 6.86 4.61 8.06
CA ASN A 91 7.65 5.54 7.25
C ASN A 91 6.90 6.02 6.00
N TYR A 92 5.65 5.59 5.82
CA TYR A 92 4.79 6.04 4.73
C TYR A 92 3.60 6.84 5.28
N ASP A 93 3.17 7.82 4.50
CA ASP A 93 1.82 8.36 4.55
C ASP A 93 0.98 7.63 3.48
N TYR A 94 -0.19 7.11 3.86
CA TYR A 94 -1.10 6.37 2.99
C TYR A 94 -2.28 7.24 2.57
N PHE A 95 -2.54 7.35 1.27
CA PHE A 95 -3.62 8.17 0.73
C PHE A 95 -4.51 7.35 -0.18
N VAL A 96 -5.82 7.34 0.07
CA VAL A 96 -6.81 6.89 -0.90
C VAL A 96 -7.15 8.08 -1.79
N THR A 97 -6.66 8.08 -3.03
CA THR A 97 -6.85 9.20 -3.99
C THR A 97 -8.07 9.02 -4.87
N TYR A 98 -8.61 7.81 -4.94
CA TYR A 98 -9.88 7.51 -5.58
C TYR A 98 -10.50 6.28 -4.92
N ALA A 99 -11.83 6.26 -4.81
CA ALA A 99 -12.61 5.09 -4.48
C ALA A 99 -13.97 5.19 -5.18
N ASP A 100 -14.45 4.07 -5.73
CA ASP A 100 -15.85 3.97 -6.18
C ASP A 100 -16.78 4.03 -4.96
N ASN A 101 -17.30 5.23 -4.68
CA ASN A 101 -18.15 5.52 -3.53
C ASN A 101 -19.56 4.89 -3.61
N THR A 102 -19.93 4.31 -4.77
CA THR A 102 -21.16 3.52 -4.88
C THR A 102 -20.99 2.12 -4.32
N VAL A 103 -19.75 1.63 -4.28
CA VAL A 103 -19.37 0.30 -3.79
C VAL A 103 -18.76 0.36 -2.40
N PHE A 104 -17.80 1.26 -2.17
CA PHE A 104 -17.02 1.31 -0.95
C PHE A 104 -17.42 2.47 -0.04
N THR A 105 -17.61 2.18 1.24
CA THR A 105 -18.04 3.13 2.27
C THR A 105 -17.19 2.97 3.53
N ASP A 106 -17.24 3.95 4.45
CA ASP A 106 -16.50 3.92 5.73
C ASP A 106 -15.00 3.60 5.55
N ILE A 107 -14.39 4.18 4.50
CA ILE A 107 -12.99 3.93 4.13
C ILE A 107 -12.07 4.64 5.13
N LYS A 108 -11.16 3.89 5.75
CA LYS A 108 -10.13 4.41 6.67
C LYS A 108 -8.81 3.71 6.41
N VAL A 109 -7.72 4.46 6.51
CA VAL A 109 -6.36 3.90 6.47
C VAL A 109 -5.56 4.46 7.65
N ASP A 110 -4.79 3.61 8.31
CA ASP A 110 -3.96 3.99 9.45
C ASP A 110 -2.46 4.09 9.10
N ASP A 111 -1.66 4.55 10.07
CA ASP A 111 -0.20 4.69 9.94
C ASP A 111 0.56 3.35 9.85
N ASN A 112 -0.12 2.22 10.05
CA ASN A 112 0.45 0.88 9.85
C ASN A 112 0.15 0.36 8.43
N GLY A 113 -0.50 1.15 7.58
CA GLY A 113 -0.91 0.73 6.24
C GLY A 113 -2.04 -0.30 6.28
N ILE A 114 -2.91 -0.24 7.29
CA ILE A 114 -4.10 -1.07 7.36
C ILE A 114 -5.28 -0.28 6.82
N LEU A 115 -5.83 -0.74 5.69
CA LEU A 115 -7.04 -0.22 5.09
C LEU A 115 -8.25 -0.98 5.64
N THR A 116 -9.27 -0.24 6.06
CA THR A 116 -10.59 -0.79 6.40
C THR A 116 -11.67 -0.09 5.60
N TYR A 117 -12.71 -0.83 5.23
CA TYR A 117 -13.87 -0.30 4.54
C TYR A 117 -15.07 -1.24 4.68
N LYS A 118 -16.23 -0.75 4.29
CA LYS A 118 -17.47 -1.50 4.12
C LYS A 118 -17.89 -1.49 2.66
N VAL A 119 -18.71 -2.47 2.28
CA VAL A 119 -19.29 -2.57 0.94
C VAL A 119 -20.77 -2.21 1.04
N THR A 120 -21.24 -1.31 0.17
CA THR A 120 -22.65 -0.93 0.10
C THR A 120 -23.51 -2.15 -0.18
N SER A 121 -24.62 -2.31 0.55
CA SER A 121 -25.55 -3.41 0.31
C SER A 121 -26.10 -3.37 -1.12
N ASN A 122 -26.11 -4.51 -1.80
CA ASN A 122 -26.54 -4.66 -3.20
C ASN A 122 -25.74 -3.79 -4.19
N ALA A 123 -24.49 -3.42 -3.86
CA ALA A 123 -23.61 -2.71 -4.78
C ALA A 123 -23.44 -3.47 -6.11
N ILE A 124 -23.50 -2.74 -7.23
CA ILE A 124 -23.24 -3.30 -8.56
C ILE A 124 -21.73 -3.23 -8.82
N ILE A 125 -21.04 -4.34 -8.61
CA ILE A 125 -19.59 -4.42 -8.81
C ILE A 125 -19.28 -4.51 -10.31
N ARG A 126 -18.41 -3.62 -10.80
CA ARG A 126 -17.97 -3.56 -12.20
C ARG A 126 -16.45 -3.44 -12.26
N ASN A 127 -15.89 -3.50 -13.47
CA ASN A 127 -14.45 -3.26 -13.68
C ASN A 127 -13.98 -1.88 -13.18
N GLY A 128 -14.90 -0.92 -13.03
CA GLY A 128 -14.62 0.42 -12.46
C GLY A 128 -14.65 0.49 -10.93
N SER A 129 -14.98 -0.60 -10.24
CA SER A 129 -15.10 -0.66 -8.79
C SER A 129 -13.76 -0.96 -8.14
N PHE A 130 -12.89 0.05 -8.11
CA PHE A 130 -11.54 -0.02 -7.54
C PHE A 130 -11.23 1.21 -6.66
N MET A 131 -10.09 1.16 -5.95
CA MET A 131 -9.50 2.31 -5.28
C MET A 131 -8.09 2.57 -5.82
N ASN A 132 -7.72 3.84 -5.90
CA ASN A 132 -6.31 4.24 -6.09
C ASN A 132 -5.74 4.60 -4.73
N ILE A 133 -4.58 4.00 -4.42
CA ILE A 133 -3.89 4.21 -3.16
C ILE A 133 -2.47 4.69 -3.48
N VAL A 134 -2.05 5.77 -2.85
CA VAL A 134 -0.69 6.34 -2.97
C VAL A 134 0.02 6.16 -1.63
N LEU A 135 1.24 5.62 -1.69
CA LEU A 135 2.17 5.59 -0.58
C LEU A 135 3.20 6.68 -0.82
N LYS A 136 3.33 7.62 0.12
CA LYS A 136 4.34 8.68 0.09
C LYS A 136 5.35 8.42 1.20
N VAL A 137 6.64 8.46 0.88
CA VAL A 137 7.72 8.38 1.87
C VAL A 137 7.69 9.65 2.74
N ARG A 138 7.80 9.46 4.06
CA ARG A 138 7.92 10.56 5.04
C ARG A 138 9.29 11.24 5.00
#